data_AF-A0A7W1CKH9-F1
#
_entry.id   AF-A0A7W1CKH9-F1
#
_cell.length_a   1.000
_cell.length_b   1.000
_cell.length_c   1.000
_cell.angle_alpha   90.00
_cell.angle_beta   90.00
_cell.angle_gamma   90.00
#
_symmetry.space_group_name_H-M   'P 1'
#
loop_
_entity.id
_entity.type
_entity.pdbx_description
1 polymer ?
#
loop_
_entity_poly.entity_id
_entity_poly.type
_entity_poly.pdbx_seq_one_letter_code
_entity_poly.pdbx_strand_id
1 'polypeptide(L)'
;MGSWLTERRLTQVATRLRALRDELSMIDEQLTHLADDADDLALRALVAETPSASFESNDARKHVDAMRRHRDHVVAEISGLEARQDDLLDRLGG
;
A
#
# COMPACT_ATOMS: atom_id res chain seq x y z
N MET A 1 -12.26 16.57 31.54
CA MET A 1 -11.93 15.11 31.53
C MET A 1 -12.01 14.48 30.14
N GLY A 2 -12.69 15.07 29.14
CA GLY A 2 -12.80 14.50 27.78
C GLY A 2 -11.64 14.80 26.82
N SER A 3 -10.94 15.94 26.95
CA SER A 3 -9.89 16.32 25.98
C SER A 3 -8.68 15.39 26.02
N TRP A 4 -8.20 15.01 27.21
CA TRP A 4 -7.04 14.11 27.34
C TRP A 4 -7.23 12.76 26.64
N LEU A 5 -8.43 12.17 26.70
CA LEU A 5 -8.77 10.95 25.98
C LEU A 5 -8.76 11.16 24.46
N THR A 6 -9.19 12.33 23.99
CA THR A 6 -9.24 12.70 22.57
C THR A 6 -7.83 12.98 22.03
N GLU A 7 -7.02 13.74 22.78
CA GLU A 7 -5.59 13.97 22.52
C GLU A 7 -4.81 12.66 22.48
N ARG A 8 -5.04 11.75 23.44
CA ARG A 8 -4.41 10.42 23.44
C ARG A 8 -4.77 9.62 22.19
N ARG A 9 -6.03 9.67 21.74
CA ARG A 9 -6.48 9.01 20.50
C ARG A 9 -5.83 9.65 19.27
N LEU A 10 -5.71 10.97 19.21
CA LEU A 10 -5.02 11.67 18.13
C LEU A 10 -3.56 11.24 18.02
N THR A 11 -2.84 11.15 19.15
CA THR A 11 -1.45 10.66 19.16
C THR A 11 -1.37 9.23 18.63
N GLN A 12 -2.30 8.35 18.99
CA GLN A 12 -2.34 6.98 18.46
C GLN A 12 -2.60 6.94 16.95
N VAL A 13 -3.56 7.72 16.46
CA VAL A 13 -3.87 7.83 15.02
C VAL A 13 -2.68 8.38 14.25
N ALA A 14 -2.02 9.43 14.76
CA ALA A 14 -0.84 10.01 14.14
C ALA A 14 0.33 9.02 14.04
N THR A 15 0.60 8.25 15.10
CA THR A 15 1.62 7.21 15.09
C THR A 15 1.30 6.11 14.06
N ARG A 16 0.05 5.67 13.98
CA ARG A 16 -0.37 4.66 13.00
C ARG A 16 -0.30 5.19 11.56
N LEU A 17 -0.72 6.42 11.32
CA LEU A 17 -0.61 7.09 10.01
C LEU A 17 0.84 7.17 9.54
N ARG A 18 1.76 7.53 10.44
CA ARG A 18 3.20 7.57 10.10
C ARG A 18 3.69 6.20 9.66
N ALA A 19 3.41 5.16 10.44
CA ALA A 19 3.83 3.80 10.13
C ALA A 19 3.26 3.30 8.79
N LEU A 20 1.97 3.56 8.51
CA LEU A 20 1.34 3.16 7.24
C LEU A 20 1.88 3.94 6.03
N ARG A 21 2.23 5.22 6.20
CA ARG A 21 2.85 6.01 5.12
C ARG A 21 4.27 5.51 4.81
N ASP A 22 5.03 5.14 5.83
CA ASP A 22 6.36 4.51 5.66
C ASP A 22 6.22 3.14 4.96
N GLU A 23 5.23 2.34 5.37
CA GLU A 23 4.90 1.06 4.72
C GLU A 23 4.49 1.27 3.25
N LEU A 24 3.62 2.25 2.96
CA LEU A 24 3.20 2.56 1.59
C LEU A 24 4.39 2.95 0.70
N SER A 25 5.31 3.75 1.23
CA SER A 25 6.53 4.12 0.49
C SER A 25 7.36 2.88 0.12
N MET A 26 7.48 1.91 1.03
CA MET A 26 8.20 0.66 0.77
C MET A 26 7.46 -0.20 -0.26
N ILE A 27 6.13 -0.28 -0.17
CA ILE A 27 5.30 -1.01 -1.14
C ILE A 27 5.44 -0.39 -2.54
N ASP A 28 5.46 0.93 -2.64
CA ASP A 28 5.60 1.63 -3.93
C ASP A 28 6.95 1.34 -4.60
N GLU A 29 8.03 1.28 -3.81
CA GLU A 29 9.35 0.87 -4.29
C GLU A 29 9.34 -0.59 -4.77
N GLN A 30 8.82 -1.52 -3.96
CA GLN A 30 8.73 -2.94 -4.31
C GLN A 30 7.88 -3.18 -5.56
N LEU A 31 6.76 -2.47 -5.69
CA LEU A 31 5.85 -2.60 -6.82
C LEU A 31 6.53 -2.13 -8.12
N THR A 32 7.33 -1.07 -8.06
CA THR A 32 8.12 -0.61 -9.21
C THR A 32 9.06 -1.72 -9.68
N HIS A 33 9.87 -2.30 -8.77
CA HIS A 33 10.78 -3.39 -9.11
C HIS A 33 10.07 -4.62 -9.66
N LEU A 34 8.97 -5.05 -9.03
CA LEU A 34 8.22 -6.22 -9.50
C LEU A 34 7.55 -6.00 -10.85
N ALA A 35 7.11 -4.77 -11.14
CA ALA A 35 6.52 -4.42 -12.42
C ALA A 35 7.58 -4.47 -13.54
N ASP A 36 8.75 -3.90 -13.30
CA ASP A 36 9.88 -3.94 -14.24
C ASP A 36 10.30 -5.39 -14.54
N ASP A 37 10.44 -6.23 -13.50
CA ASP A 37 10.77 -7.66 -13.65
C ASP A 37 9.69 -8.43 -14.44
N ALA A 38 8.40 -8.14 -14.18
CA ALA A 38 7.29 -8.78 -14.87
C ALA A 38 7.23 -8.40 -16.35
N ASP A 39 7.55 -7.15 -16.68
CA ASP A 39 7.61 -6.66 -18.06
C ASP A 39 8.78 -7.30 -18.82
N ASP A 40 9.96 -7.42 -18.20
CA ASP A 40 11.11 -8.14 -18.76
C ASP A 40 10.79 -9.62 -19.05
N LEU A 41 10.13 -10.31 -18.11
CA LEU A 41 9.69 -11.69 -18.30
C LEU A 41 8.62 -11.81 -19.39
N ALA A 42 7.72 -10.84 -19.52
CA ALA A 42 6.74 -10.80 -20.60
C ALA A 42 7.42 -10.67 -21.97
N LEU A 43 8.43 -9.81 -22.11
CA LEU A 43 9.23 -9.71 -23.33
C LEU A 43 9.94 -11.03 -23.66
N ARG A 44 10.57 -11.67 -22.66
CA ARG A 44 11.24 -12.97 -22.87
C ARG A 44 10.26 -14.07 -23.27
N ALA A 45 9.06 -14.11 -22.69
CA ALA A 45 8.04 -15.08 -23.04
C ALA A 45 7.59 -14.97 -24.50
N LEU A 46 7.47 -13.74 -25.02
CA LEU A 46 7.14 -13.49 -26.43
C LEU A 46 8.24 -13.96 -27.38
N VAL A 47 9.51 -13.78 -27.00
CA VAL A 47 10.65 -14.17 -27.85
C VAL A 47 10.93 -15.67 -27.79
N ALA A 48 10.83 -16.28 -26.61
CA ALA A 48 11.16 -17.69 -26.43
C ALA A 48 10.07 -18.63 -26.94
N GLU A 49 8.81 -18.17 -27.00
CA GLU A 49 7.64 -18.96 -27.42
C GLU A 49 7.51 -20.32 -26.70
N THR A 50 8.05 -20.41 -25.48
CA THR A 50 8.01 -21.64 -24.69
C THR A 50 6.90 -21.58 -23.62
N PRO A 51 6.29 -22.73 -23.28
CA PRO A 51 5.36 -22.82 -22.16
C PRO A 51 5.98 -22.39 -20.82
N SER A 52 7.26 -22.68 -20.58
CA SER A 52 7.95 -22.31 -19.34
C SER A 52 8.07 -20.80 -19.18
N ALA A 53 8.50 -20.08 -20.22
CA ALA A 53 8.64 -18.63 -20.16
C ALA A 53 7.27 -17.95 -20.00
N SER A 54 6.22 -18.50 -20.62
CA SER A 54 4.84 -18.03 -20.45
C SER A 54 4.34 -18.22 -19.00
N PHE A 55 4.70 -19.34 -18.37
CA PHE A 55 4.35 -19.60 -16.98
C PHE A 55 5.03 -18.60 -16.03
N GLU A 56 6.33 -18.38 -16.18
CA GLU A 56 7.11 -17.43 -15.38
C GLU A 56 6.58 -16.00 -15.49
N SER A 57 6.29 -15.53 -16.72
CA SER A 57 5.69 -14.21 -16.94
C SER A 57 4.31 -14.07 -16.27
N ASN A 58 3.47 -15.10 -16.36
CA ASN A 58 2.16 -15.09 -15.71
C ASN A 58 2.27 -15.09 -14.18
N ASP A 59 3.26 -15.78 -13.62
CA ASP A 59 3.50 -15.82 -12.18
C ASP A 59 3.98 -14.45 -11.65
N ALA A 60 4.95 -13.84 -12.33
CA ALA A 60 5.41 -12.49 -12.02
C ALA A 60 4.27 -11.46 -12.06
N ARG A 61 3.39 -11.54 -13.07
CA ARG A 61 2.19 -10.70 -13.15
C ARG A 61 1.25 -10.87 -11.95
N LYS A 62 1.04 -12.10 -11.47
CA LYS A 62 0.22 -12.35 -10.27
C LYS A 62 0.84 -11.72 -9.03
N HIS A 63 2.17 -11.72 -8.91
CA HIS A 63 2.86 -11.05 -7.80
C HIS A 63 2.66 -9.53 -7.83
N VAL A 64 2.80 -8.91 -9.01
CA VAL A 64 2.49 -7.47 -9.19
C VAL A 64 1.04 -7.17 -8.80
N ASP A 65 0.08 -7.98 -9.25
CA ASP A 65 -1.33 -7.79 -8.91
C ASP A 65 -1.61 -7.98 -7.41
N ALA A 66 -0.95 -8.93 -6.75
CA ALA A 66 -1.06 -9.11 -5.31
C ALA A 66 -0.53 -7.89 -4.54
N MET A 67 0.63 -7.35 -4.95
CA MET A 67 1.20 -6.13 -4.34
C MET A 67 0.34 -4.89 -4.58
N ARG A 68 -0.26 -4.75 -5.77
CA ARG A 68 -1.23 -3.68 -6.06
C ARG A 68 -2.42 -3.73 -5.10
N ARG A 69 -3.00 -4.91 -4.87
CA ARG A 69 -4.12 -5.07 -3.91
C ARG A 69 -3.69 -4.73 -2.47
N HIS A 70 -2.47 -5.09 -2.06
CA HIS A 70 -1.94 -4.72 -0.75
C HIS A 70 -1.75 -3.21 -0.62
N ARG A 71 -1.17 -2.57 -1.64
CA ARG A 71 -1.06 -1.11 -1.73
C ARG A 71 -2.40 -0.42 -1.58
N ASP A 72 -3.41 -0.86 -2.32
CA ASP A 72 -4.75 -0.28 -2.29
C ASP A 72 -5.39 -0.41 -0.91
N HIS A 73 -5.18 -1.55 -0.23
CA HIS A 73 -5.62 -1.75 1.14
C HIS A 73 -4.97 -0.76 2.12
N VAL A 74 -3.64 -0.58 2.04
CA VAL A 74 -2.90 0.37 2.88
C VAL A 74 -3.36 1.80 2.63
N VAL A 75 -3.55 2.19 1.36
CA VAL A 75 -4.09 3.52 1.00
C VAL A 75 -5.48 3.73 1.62
N ALA A 76 -6.37 2.74 1.54
CA ALA A 76 -7.69 2.82 2.14
C ALA A 76 -7.63 2.94 3.68
N GLU A 77 -6.72 2.21 4.35
CA GLU A 77 -6.51 2.36 5.80
C GLU A 77 -6.04 3.78 6.18
N ILE A 78 -5.10 4.34 5.42
CA ILE A 78 -4.60 5.72 5.62
C ILE A 78 -5.76 6.71 5.51
N SER A 79 -6.54 6.66 4.44
CA SER A 79 -7.69 7.56 4.25
C SER A 79 -8.73 7.43 5.37
N GLY A 80 -8.98 6.21 5.86
CA GLY A 80 -9.87 6.00 7.00
C GLY A 80 -9.36 6.60 8.32
N LEU A 81 -8.04 6.55 8.53
CA LEU A 81 -7.40 7.16 9.70
C LEU A 81 -7.32 8.68 9.62
N GLU A 82 -7.13 9.25 8.42
CA GLU A 82 -7.19 10.69 8.18
C GLU A 82 -8.58 11.23 8.51
N ALA A 83 -9.65 10.61 7.98
CA ALA A 83 -11.02 11.00 8.30
C ALA A 83 -11.32 10.91 9.82
N ARG A 84 -10.75 9.90 10.50
CA ARG A 84 -10.88 9.76 11.96
C ARG A 84 -10.07 10.83 12.71
N GLN A 85 -8.91 11.23 12.20
CA GLN A 85 -8.13 12.31 12.77
C GLN A 85 -8.92 13.61 12.71
N ASP A 86 -9.54 13.91 11.57
CA ASP A 86 -10.38 15.10 11.38
C ASP A 86 -11.55 15.13 12.38
N ASP A 87 -12.32 14.05 12.53
CA ASP A 87 -13.41 13.96 13.54
C ASP A 87 -12.90 14.20 14.98
N LEU A 88 -11.69 13.71 15.31
CA LEU A 88 -11.12 13.93 16.64
C LEU A 88 -10.64 15.38 16.82
N LEU A 89 -10.14 16.03 15.78
CA LEU A 89 -9.73 17.44 15.81
C LEU A 89 -10.94 18.37 15.93
N ASP A 90 -12.02 18.08 15.21
CA ASP A 90 -13.28 18.83 15.30
C ASP A 90 -13.84 18.81 16.73
N ARG A 91 -13.74 17.67 17.43
CA ARG A 91 -14.16 17.52 18.84
C ARG A 91 -13.28 18.25 19.85
N LEU A 92 -12.07 18.67 19.47
CA LEU A 92 -11.19 19.51 20.30
C LEU A 92 -11.38 21.00 20.01
N GLY A 93 -11.73 21.35 18.77
CA GLY A 93 -11.92 22.73 18.33
C GLY A 93 -13.32 23.29 18.53
N GLY A 94 -14.35 22.43 18.57
CA GLY A 94 -15.74 22.77 18.90
C GLY A 94 -16.05 22.60 20.38
#